data_AF-A0A9E2YF38-F1
#
_entry.id   AF-A0A9E2YF38-F1
#
_cell.length_a   1.000
_cell.length_b   1.000
_cell.length_c   1.000
_cell.angle_alpha   90.00
_cell.angle_beta   90.00
_cell.angle_gamma   90.00
#
_symmetry.space_group_name_H-M   'P 1'
#
loop_
_entity.id
_entity.type
_entity.pdbx_description
1 polymer ?
#
loop_
_entity_poly.entity_id
_entity_poly.type
_entity_poly.pdbx_seq_one_letter_code
_entity_poly.pdbx_strand_id
1 'polypeptide(L)'
;IYSNAAQDILSILDSATATSTTLTENQRSLDSLLLSAVGLSQTGINVIGRNESNIVRSINLLDPTTALLNKYSPTFTCLFQGAQWYVDHGGRDALGGNGYSVILDAALLFGDDPYRYPKHLPKTNATGGPGGRPSCGSLPDPSANFPVRALVTDTGWGAAPNEIRTNVAAGNPWWANYFPTTKNPPEAPRYFWRGGQPPP
;
A
#
# COMPACT_ATOMS: atom_id res chain seq x y z
N ILE A 1 51.87 57.65 -5.45
CA ILE A 1 50.89 57.14 -6.46
C ILE A 1 51.58 56.23 -7.48
N TYR A 2 52.61 56.69 -8.20
CA TYR A 2 53.37 55.86 -9.15
C TYR A 2 54.11 54.63 -8.55
N SER A 3 54.60 54.73 -7.29
CA SER A 3 55.28 53.61 -6.61
C SER A 3 54.35 52.43 -6.28
N ASN A 4 53.14 52.72 -5.78
CA ASN A 4 52.16 51.67 -5.44
C ASN A 4 51.62 50.97 -6.69
N ALA A 5 51.31 51.71 -7.76
CA ALA A 5 50.85 51.12 -9.01
C ALA A 5 51.92 50.24 -9.68
N ALA A 6 53.21 50.58 -9.53
CA ALA A 6 54.30 49.75 -10.03
C ALA A 6 54.43 48.41 -9.28
N GLN A 7 54.21 48.40 -7.96
CA GLN A 7 54.23 47.16 -7.17
C GLN A 7 53.04 46.24 -7.51
N ASP A 8 51.85 46.80 -7.72
CA ASP A 8 50.68 46.03 -8.16
C ASP A 8 50.88 45.41 -9.55
N ILE A 9 51.48 46.16 -10.49
CA ILE A 9 51.80 45.64 -11.84
C ILE A 9 52.80 44.50 -11.75
N LEU A 10 53.85 44.63 -10.94
CA LEU A 10 54.84 43.57 -10.74
C LEU A 10 54.23 42.34 -10.06
N SER A 11 53.34 42.53 -9.08
CA SER A 11 52.59 41.45 -8.43
C SER A 11 51.71 40.67 -9.41
N ILE A 12 51.03 41.38 -10.32
CA ILE A 12 50.20 40.76 -11.36
C ILE A 12 51.07 39.98 -12.34
N LEU A 13 52.20 40.54 -12.77
CA LEU A 13 53.14 39.86 -13.65
C LEU A 13 53.74 38.61 -13.00
N ASP A 14 54.07 38.67 -11.71
CA ASP A 14 54.63 37.53 -10.97
C ASP A 14 53.58 36.42 -10.78
N SER A 15 52.34 36.79 -10.47
CA SER A 15 51.20 35.86 -10.40
C SER A 15 50.89 35.21 -11.75
N ALA A 16 50.95 35.99 -12.83
CA ALA A 16 50.77 35.50 -14.20
C ALA A 16 51.90 34.55 -14.61
N THR A 17 53.14 34.89 -14.23
CA THR A 17 54.31 34.04 -14.49
C THR A 17 54.19 32.72 -13.74
N ALA A 18 53.91 32.75 -12.43
CA ALA A 18 53.70 31.57 -11.59
C ALA A 18 52.56 30.66 -12.12
N THR A 19 51.47 31.26 -12.59
CA THR A 19 50.36 30.52 -13.22
C THR A 19 50.81 29.88 -14.54
N SER A 20 51.57 30.60 -15.36
CA SER A 20 52.09 30.09 -16.63
C SER A 20 53.08 28.96 -16.43
N THR A 21 53.98 29.03 -15.44
CA THR A 21 54.87 27.92 -15.08
C THR A 21 54.07 26.73 -14.58
N THR A 22 53.11 26.95 -13.68
CA THR A 22 52.24 25.86 -13.17
C THR A 22 51.50 25.16 -14.31
N LEU A 23 50.96 25.91 -15.27
CA LEU A 23 50.25 25.36 -16.43
C LEU A 23 51.18 24.57 -17.35
N THR A 24 52.39 25.08 -17.59
CA THR A 24 53.38 24.42 -18.45
C THR A 24 53.95 23.16 -17.77
N GLU A 25 54.22 23.21 -16.47
CA GLU A 25 54.68 22.08 -15.66
C GLU A 25 53.62 20.98 -15.59
N ASN A 26 52.33 21.34 -15.51
CA ASN A 26 51.21 20.39 -15.43
C ASN A 26 50.54 20.12 -16.79
N GLN A 27 51.09 20.60 -17.91
CA GLN A 27 50.45 20.51 -19.22
C GLN A 27 50.05 19.06 -19.58
N ARG A 28 50.94 18.08 -19.32
CA ARG A 28 50.66 16.66 -19.57
C ARG A 28 49.53 16.12 -18.69
N SER A 29 49.46 16.56 -17.44
CA SER A 29 48.40 16.17 -16.50
C SER A 29 47.04 16.75 -16.94
N LEU A 30 47.03 17.99 -17.43
CA LEU A 30 45.84 18.64 -17.97
C LEU A 30 45.36 17.96 -19.25
N ASP A 31 46.26 17.65 -20.18
CA ASP A 31 45.94 16.92 -21.42
C ASP A 31 45.35 15.53 -21.11
N SER A 32 45.94 14.81 -20.15
CA SER A 32 45.44 13.51 -19.69
C SER A 32 44.03 13.63 -19.09
N LEU A 33 43.79 14.65 -18.26
CA LEU A 33 42.48 14.91 -17.67
C LEU A 33 41.43 15.21 -18.74
N LEU A 34 41.75 16.08 -19.70
CA LEU A 34 40.83 16.46 -20.78
C LEU A 34 40.51 15.27 -21.69
N LEU A 35 41.51 14.48 -22.07
CA LEU A 35 41.31 13.25 -22.84
C LEU A 35 40.48 12.23 -22.06
N SER A 36 40.72 12.08 -20.76
CA SER A 36 39.94 11.20 -19.89
C SER A 36 38.50 11.67 -19.75
N ALA A 37 38.26 12.97 -19.63
CA ALA A 37 36.91 13.55 -19.56
C ALA A 37 36.14 13.37 -20.89
N VAL A 38 36.81 13.55 -22.03
CA VAL A 38 36.23 13.25 -23.35
C VAL A 38 35.94 11.76 -23.50
N GLY A 39 36.88 10.90 -23.11
CA GLY A 39 36.69 9.44 -23.14
C GLY A 39 35.54 8.97 -22.24
N LEU A 40 35.43 9.52 -21.04
CA LEU A 40 34.31 9.28 -20.13
C LEU A 40 32.99 9.76 -20.73
N SER A 41 32.97 10.96 -21.32
CA SER A 41 31.77 11.52 -21.96
C SER A 41 31.31 10.67 -23.14
N GLN A 42 32.24 10.27 -24.02
CA GLN A 42 31.94 9.41 -25.17
C GLN A 42 31.45 8.03 -24.73
N THR A 43 32.03 7.47 -23.66
CA THR A 43 31.58 6.22 -23.05
C THR A 43 30.18 6.37 -22.47
N GLY A 44 29.91 7.46 -21.74
CA GLY A 44 28.59 7.78 -21.19
C GLY A 44 27.54 7.92 -22.29
N ILE A 45 27.83 8.65 -23.38
CA ILE A 45 26.94 8.78 -24.54
C ILE A 45 26.69 7.41 -25.19
N ASN A 46 27.72 6.59 -25.34
CA ASN A 46 27.55 5.25 -25.93
C ASN A 46 26.71 4.33 -25.03
N VAL A 47 26.88 4.38 -23.70
CA VAL A 47 26.12 3.53 -22.77
C VAL A 47 24.69 4.04 -22.65
N ILE A 48 24.49 5.30 -22.29
CA ILE A 48 23.17 5.89 -22.07
C ILE A 48 22.43 6.02 -23.40
N GLY A 49 23.04 6.60 -24.43
CA GLY A 49 22.39 6.81 -25.72
C GLY A 49 21.95 5.51 -26.41
N ARG A 50 22.75 4.43 -26.33
CA ARG A 50 22.32 3.11 -26.86
C ARG A 50 21.20 2.48 -26.04
N ASN A 51 21.14 2.76 -24.73
CA ASN A 51 20.16 2.17 -23.82
C ASN A 51 19.00 3.11 -23.47
N GLU A 52 18.94 4.31 -24.04
CA GLU A 52 17.98 5.36 -23.67
C GLU A 52 16.54 4.83 -23.75
N SER A 53 16.19 4.18 -24.86
CA SER A 53 14.87 3.59 -25.07
C SER A 53 14.55 2.50 -24.05
N ASN A 54 15.52 1.67 -23.68
CA ASN A 54 15.36 0.62 -22.66
C ASN A 54 15.20 1.21 -21.26
N ILE A 55 15.92 2.28 -20.92
CA ILE A 55 15.80 2.99 -19.65
C ILE A 55 14.42 3.62 -19.54
N VAL A 56 13.99 4.37 -20.55
CA VAL A 56 12.66 5.00 -20.59
C VAL A 56 11.56 3.93 -20.48
N ARG A 57 11.69 2.83 -21.24
CA ARG A 57 10.75 1.71 -21.14
C ARG A 57 10.71 1.11 -19.74
N SER A 58 11.86 0.91 -19.09
CA SER A 58 11.93 0.33 -17.75
C SER A 58 11.26 1.23 -16.71
N ILE A 59 11.49 2.55 -16.78
CA ILE A 59 10.83 3.52 -15.91
C ILE A 59 9.31 3.49 -16.13
N ASN A 60 8.86 3.52 -17.39
CA ASN A 60 7.43 3.45 -17.71
C ASN A 60 6.75 2.16 -17.25
N LEU A 61 7.48 1.03 -17.23
CA LEU A 61 6.98 -0.24 -16.72
C LEU A 61 6.88 -0.26 -15.19
N LEU A 62 7.77 0.44 -14.49
CA LEU A 62 7.79 0.53 -13.03
C LEU A 62 6.84 1.61 -12.49
N ASP A 63 6.55 2.64 -13.28
CA ASP A 63 5.72 3.77 -12.88
C ASP A 63 4.38 3.36 -12.23
N PRO A 64 3.53 2.48 -12.82
CA PRO A 64 2.24 2.13 -12.21
C PRO A 64 2.38 1.39 -10.87
N THR A 65 3.40 0.54 -10.72
CA THR A 65 3.61 -0.23 -9.47
C THR A 65 4.20 0.65 -8.37
N THR A 66 5.16 1.52 -8.69
CA THR A 66 5.71 2.49 -7.74
C THR A 66 4.69 3.55 -7.35
N ALA A 67 3.85 4.01 -8.28
CA ALA A 67 2.75 4.93 -7.99
C ALA A 67 1.73 4.30 -7.03
N LEU A 68 1.37 3.03 -7.24
CA LEU A 68 0.48 2.31 -6.34
C LEU A 68 1.12 2.11 -4.95
N LEU A 69 2.39 1.71 -4.89
CA LEU A 69 3.12 1.56 -3.64
C LEU A 69 3.18 2.89 -2.89
N ASN A 70 3.48 4.00 -3.57
CA ASN A 70 3.51 5.32 -2.95
C ASN A 70 2.14 5.71 -2.40
N LYS A 71 1.06 5.47 -3.18
CA LYS A 71 -0.32 5.72 -2.76
C LYS A 71 -0.68 4.97 -1.47
N TYR A 72 -0.34 3.67 -1.36
CA TYR A 72 -0.66 2.85 -0.19
C TYR A 72 0.44 2.81 0.89
N SER A 73 1.59 3.46 0.67
CA SER A 73 2.71 3.45 1.62
C SER A 73 2.33 3.83 3.07
N PRO A 74 1.43 4.81 3.32
CA PRO A 74 1.07 5.16 4.69
C PRO A 74 0.29 4.06 5.41
N THR A 75 -0.36 3.13 4.67
CA THR A 75 -1.14 2.06 5.29
C THR A 75 -0.28 0.95 5.90
N PHE A 76 1.00 0.87 5.56
CA PHE A 76 1.91 -0.10 6.20
C PHE A 76 2.26 0.32 7.62
N THR A 77 2.52 1.61 7.86
CA THR A 77 2.88 2.11 9.19
C THR A 77 1.78 1.84 10.21
N CYS A 78 0.54 2.21 9.89
CA CYS A 78 -0.60 1.96 10.77
C CYS A 78 -0.90 0.46 10.94
N LEU A 79 -0.65 -0.37 9.92
CA LEU A 79 -0.81 -1.83 10.01
C LEU A 79 0.15 -2.40 11.05
N PHE A 80 1.43 -2.06 10.98
CA PHE A 80 2.44 -2.57 11.90
C PHE A 80 2.28 -1.99 13.31
N GLN A 81 1.97 -0.70 13.43
CA GLN A 81 1.67 -0.09 14.73
C GLN A 81 0.41 -0.70 15.36
N GLY A 82 -0.63 -0.95 14.57
CA GLY A 82 -1.84 -1.64 15.02
C GLY A 82 -1.60 -3.08 15.45
N ALA A 83 -0.75 -3.81 14.72
CA ALA A 83 -0.34 -5.16 15.11
C ALA A 83 0.42 -5.16 16.44
N GLN A 84 1.34 -4.21 16.64
CA GLN A 84 2.04 -4.05 17.92
C GLN A 84 1.06 -3.69 19.04
N TRP A 85 0.15 -2.74 18.81
CA TRP A 85 -0.88 -2.36 19.76
C TRP A 85 -1.71 -3.58 20.19
N TYR A 86 -2.16 -4.40 19.23
CA TYR A 86 -2.93 -5.62 19.52
C TYR A 86 -2.15 -6.60 20.43
N VAL A 87 -0.88 -6.84 20.13
CA VAL A 87 -0.01 -7.73 20.92
C VAL A 87 0.14 -7.21 22.35
N ASP A 88 0.27 -5.90 22.54
CA ASP A 88 0.47 -5.27 23.85
C ASP A 88 -0.85 -5.07 24.63
N HIS A 89 -2.00 -5.05 23.96
CA HIS A 89 -3.33 -4.81 24.54
C HIS A 89 -4.20 -6.08 24.55
N GLY A 90 -3.63 -7.19 25.03
CA GLY A 90 -4.37 -8.42 25.32
C GLY A 90 -4.36 -9.47 24.21
N GLY A 91 -3.82 -9.16 23.03
CA GLY A 91 -3.69 -10.13 21.93
C GLY A 91 -2.78 -11.33 22.28
N ARG A 92 -1.73 -11.12 23.08
CA ARG A 92 -0.91 -12.21 23.64
C ARG A 92 -1.73 -13.12 24.55
N ASP A 93 -2.43 -12.53 25.51
CA ASP A 93 -3.16 -13.28 26.53
C ASP A 93 -4.35 -14.04 25.91
N ALA A 94 -5.02 -13.43 24.93
CA ALA A 94 -6.15 -14.02 24.23
C ALA A 94 -5.80 -15.34 23.52
N LEU A 95 -4.59 -15.45 22.98
CA LEU A 95 -4.13 -16.65 22.26
C LEU A 95 -3.36 -17.65 23.14
N GLY A 96 -3.48 -17.55 24.47
CA GLY A 96 -2.84 -18.48 25.41
C GLY A 96 -1.46 -18.03 25.91
N GLY A 97 -1.02 -16.80 25.61
CA GLY A 97 0.17 -16.19 26.21
C GLY A 97 0.06 -15.98 27.73
N ASN A 98 -1.14 -16.15 28.29
CA ASN A 98 -1.41 -16.21 29.73
C ASN A 98 -0.93 -17.52 30.41
N GLY A 99 -0.49 -18.52 29.64
CA GLY A 99 0.02 -19.80 30.15
C GLY A 99 -1.03 -20.87 30.46
N TYR A 100 -2.32 -20.64 30.17
CA TYR A 100 -3.39 -21.58 30.52
C TYR A 100 -4.40 -21.81 29.39
N SER A 101 -5.03 -20.77 28.86
CA SER A 101 -6.19 -20.91 27.98
C SER A 101 -6.30 -19.79 26.95
N VAL A 102 -6.99 -20.08 25.85
CA VAL A 102 -7.47 -19.08 24.91
C VAL A 102 -8.66 -18.35 25.52
N ILE A 103 -8.68 -17.02 25.43
CA ILE A 103 -9.81 -16.19 25.85
C ILE A 103 -10.67 -15.93 24.61
N LEU A 104 -11.92 -16.39 24.63
CA LEU A 104 -12.88 -16.22 23.54
C LEU A 104 -14.09 -15.44 24.03
N ASP A 105 -14.50 -14.44 23.25
CA ASP A 105 -15.83 -13.84 23.35
C ASP A 105 -16.76 -14.60 22.40
N ALA A 106 -17.78 -15.24 22.94
CA ALA A 106 -18.71 -16.09 22.21
C ALA A 106 -20.14 -15.59 22.40
N ALA A 107 -20.80 -15.31 21.27
CA ALA A 107 -22.20 -14.91 21.25
C ALA A 107 -23.03 -15.86 20.37
N LEU A 108 -24.26 -16.13 20.78
CA LEU A 108 -25.26 -16.75 19.89
C LEU A 108 -25.78 -15.66 18.95
N LEU A 109 -25.20 -15.62 17.75
CA LEU A 109 -25.65 -14.75 16.67
C LEU A 109 -26.74 -15.48 15.88
N PHE A 110 -27.81 -14.77 15.51
CA PHE A 110 -28.75 -15.35 14.55
C PHE A 110 -28.07 -15.58 13.19
N GLY A 111 -28.63 -16.41 12.32
CA GLY A 111 -28.05 -16.66 10.98
C GLY A 111 -28.12 -15.44 10.05
N ASP A 112 -27.18 -15.38 9.10
CA ASP A 112 -27.15 -14.37 8.03
C ASP A 112 -28.08 -14.74 6.87
N ASP A 113 -28.54 -13.74 6.12
CA ASP A 113 -29.30 -13.98 4.91
C ASP A 113 -28.38 -14.64 3.85
N PRO A 114 -28.84 -15.70 3.15
CA PRO A 114 -27.99 -16.43 2.21
C PRO A 114 -27.72 -15.60 0.96
N TYR A 115 -26.75 -16.06 0.18
CA TYR A 115 -26.50 -15.56 -1.15
C TYR A 115 -27.76 -15.60 -2.03
N ARG A 116 -27.93 -14.59 -2.88
CA ARG A 116 -29.09 -14.42 -3.76
C ARG A 116 -28.62 -13.97 -5.13
N TYR A 117 -28.84 -14.80 -6.13
CA TYR A 117 -28.62 -14.44 -7.52
C TYR A 117 -29.84 -13.67 -8.07
N PRO A 118 -29.66 -12.61 -8.88
CA PRO A 118 -28.39 -12.00 -9.30
C PRO A 118 -27.90 -10.88 -8.35
N LYS A 119 -28.63 -10.59 -7.26
CA LYS A 119 -28.35 -9.48 -6.34
C LYS A 119 -26.90 -9.44 -5.86
N HIS A 120 -26.36 -10.59 -5.48
CA HIS A 120 -25.04 -10.69 -4.86
C HIS A 120 -23.92 -11.07 -5.84
N LEU A 121 -24.10 -10.81 -7.14
CA LEU A 121 -23.03 -11.08 -8.11
C LEU A 121 -21.74 -10.32 -7.72
N PRO A 122 -20.57 -10.98 -7.71
CA PRO A 122 -19.32 -10.33 -7.34
C PRO A 122 -19.04 -9.12 -8.22
N LYS A 123 -18.57 -8.04 -7.59
CA LYS A 123 -18.14 -6.82 -8.27
C LYS A 123 -16.71 -6.48 -7.86
N THR A 124 -15.95 -5.91 -8.78
CA THR A 124 -14.55 -5.50 -8.55
C THR A 124 -14.39 -3.98 -8.57
N ASN A 125 -15.42 -3.25 -8.15
CA ASN A 125 -15.46 -1.78 -8.19
C ASN A 125 -15.17 -1.15 -6.81
N ALA A 126 -14.80 -1.97 -5.82
CA ALA A 126 -14.41 -1.49 -4.51
C ALA A 126 -13.10 -0.69 -4.59
N THR A 127 -13.15 0.57 -4.20
CA THR A 127 -11.98 1.44 -4.09
C THR A 127 -11.67 1.70 -2.62
N GLY A 128 -10.50 1.27 -2.13
CA GLY A 128 -9.89 1.69 -0.86
C GLY A 128 -10.82 1.87 0.35
N GLY A 129 -10.38 2.72 1.28
CA GLY A 129 -11.15 3.19 2.42
C GLY A 129 -12.13 4.32 2.07
N PRO A 130 -12.59 5.10 3.07
CA PRO A 130 -13.55 6.18 2.86
C PRO A 130 -13.16 7.13 1.71
N GLY A 131 -14.09 7.37 0.79
CA GLY A 131 -13.87 8.22 -0.39
C GLY A 131 -12.88 7.65 -1.43
N GLY A 132 -12.64 6.33 -1.42
CA GLY A 132 -11.75 5.66 -2.37
C GLY A 132 -10.26 5.82 -2.09
N ARG A 133 -9.91 6.40 -0.92
CA ARG A 133 -8.53 6.66 -0.50
C ARG A 133 -8.00 5.51 0.35
N PRO A 134 -6.69 5.22 0.31
CA PRO A 134 -6.06 4.31 1.27
C PRO A 134 -6.40 4.70 2.72
N SER A 135 -6.83 3.75 3.52
CA SER A 135 -7.22 3.97 4.91
C SER A 135 -6.86 2.77 5.76
N CYS A 136 -6.54 3.03 7.02
CA CYS A 136 -6.27 2.02 8.03
C CYS A 136 -7.47 1.76 8.95
N GLY A 137 -8.63 2.34 8.63
CA GLY A 137 -9.78 2.35 9.53
C GLY A 137 -9.39 3.02 10.85
N SER A 138 -9.58 2.29 11.95
CA SER A 138 -9.29 2.75 13.31
C SER A 138 -7.81 2.60 13.71
N LEU A 139 -6.96 1.94 12.91
CA LEU A 139 -5.56 1.73 13.28
C LEU A 139 -4.76 3.06 13.32
N PRO A 140 -3.76 3.19 14.20
CA PRO A 140 -3.14 2.13 15.02
C PRO A 140 -3.85 1.78 16.32
N ASP A 141 -4.84 2.57 16.75
CA ASP A 141 -5.60 2.33 17.99
C ASP A 141 -7.06 1.97 17.68
N PRO A 142 -7.40 0.67 17.62
CA PRO A 142 -8.76 0.20 17.35
C PRO A 142 -9.82 0.78 18.30
N SER A 143 -9.44 1.13 19.53
CA SER A 143 -10.37 1.61 20.57
C SER A 143 -10.90 3.02 20.30
N ALA A 144 -10.12 3.84 19.60
CA ALA A 144 -10.45 5.25 19.31
C ALA A 144 -11.71 5.44 18.46
N ASN A 145 -12.19 4.38 17.80
CA ASN A 145 -13.35 4.41 16.93
C ASN A 145 -14.27 3.20 17.17
N PHE A 146 -14.33 2.75 18.42
CA PHE A 146 -15.30 1.73 18.85
C PHE A 146 -16.68 2.37 19.13
N PRO A 147 -17.80 1.79 18.66
CA PRO A 147 -17.89 0.58 17.82
C PRO A 147 -17.44 0.84 16.37
N VAL A 148 -16.65 -0.10 15.84
CA VAL A 148 -16.10 0.00 14.48
C VAL A 148 -17.23 -0.02 13.45
N ARG A 149 -17.25 0.99 12.59
CA ARG A 149 -18.25 1.09 11.52
C ARG A 149 -17.89 0.19 10.35
N ALA A 150 -18.86 -0.56 9.83
CA ALA A 150 -18.69 -1.31 8.61
C ALA A 150 -18.50 -0.36 7.41
N LEU A 151 -17.49 -0.65 6.58
CA LEU A 151 -17.24 0.08 5.33
C LEU A 151 -18.01 -0.58 4.19
N VAL A 152 -19.02 0.11 3.67
CA VAL A 152 -19.77 -0.34 2.49
C VAL A 152 -18.88 -0.20 1.26
N THR A 153 -18.70 -1.29 0.52
CA THR A 153 -17.88 -1.36 -0.69
C THR A 153 -18.67 -1.96 -1.85
N ASP A 154 -18.33 -1.60 -3.09
CA ASP A 154 -18.99 -2.14 -4.28
C ASP A 154 -18.38 -3.50 -4.68
N THR A 155 -18.58 -4.49 -3.80
CA THR A 155 -18.12 -5.88 -3.97
C THR A 155 -19.25 -6.85 -4.33
N GLY A 156 -20.50 -6.36 -4.35
CA GLY A 156 -21.68 -7.19 -4.55
C GLY A 156 -22.30 -7.72 -3.25
N TRP A 157 -21.74 -7.39 -2.08
CA TRP A 157 -22.28 -7.78 -0.78
C TRP A 157 -21.95 -6.74 0.30
N GLY A 158 -22.78 -6.65 1.33
CA GLY A 158 -22.52 -5.89 2.54
C GLY A 158 -23.02 -4.45 2.50
N ALA A 159 -23.93 -4.13 1.57
CA ALA A 159 -24.53 -2.80 1.46
C ALA A 159 -25.85 -2.70 2.24
N ALA A 160 -26.56 -3.82 2.40
CA ALA A 160 -27.84 -3.82 3.09
C ALA A 160 -27.67 -4.10 4.61
N PRO A 161 -28.45 -3.45 5.49
CA PRO A 161 -28.36 -3.67 6.95
C PRO A 161 -28.49 -5.13 7.41
N ASN A 162 -29.27 -5.94 6.68
CA ASN A 162 -29.45 -7.36 6.93
C ASN A 162 -28.26 -8.22 6.45
N GLU A 163 -27.42 -7.73 5.54
CA GLU A 163 -26.20 -8.42 5.09
C GLU A 163 -25.07 -8.25 6.12
N ILE A 164 -24.90 -7.05 6.67
CA ILE A 164 -23.84 -6.73 7.66
C ILE A 164 -24.31 -6.78 9.12
N ARG A 165 -25.50 -7.33 9.36
CA ARG A 165 -26.06 -7.59 10.70
C ARG A 165 -26.03 -6.41 11.66
N THR A 166 -26.40 -5.24 11.15
CA THR A 166 -26.67 -4.07 12.00
C THR A 166 -28.05 -4.14 12.67
N ASN A 167 -28.82 -5.21 12.45
CA ASN A 167 -30.09 -5.49 13.11
C ASN A 167 -30.06 -6.80 13.92
N VAL A 168 -30.88 -6.85 14.98
CA VAL A 168 -31.03 -8.02 15.87
C VAL A 168 -32.04 -9.05 15.35
N ALA A 169 -32.49 -8.94 14.09
CA ALA A 169 -33.52 -9.82 13.56
C ALA A 169 -32.92 -11.18 13.15
N ALA A 170 -33.65 -12.27 13.38
CA ALA A 170 -33.21 -13.61 12.94
C ALA A 170 -33.16 -13.71 11.42
N GLY A 171 -32.12 -14.28 10.80
CA GLY A 171 -31.94 -14.31 9.34
C GLY A 171 -33.14 -14.78 8.52
N ASN A 172 -33.10 -14.55 7.21
CA ASN A 172 -34.10 -15.03 6.26
C ASN A 172 -33.43 -15.93 5.21
N PRO A 173 -33.52 -17.27 5.33
CA PRO A 173 -34.46 -18.02 6.16
C PRO A 173 -34.02 -18.05 7.63
N TRP A 174 -34.98 -18.12 8.55
CA TRP A 174 -34.68 -18.16 9.99
C TRP A 174 -34.38 -19.59 10.47
N TRP A 175 -34.76 -20.59 9.67
CA TRP A 175 -34.41 -21.99 9.88
C TRP A 175 -34.24 -22.71 8.54
N ALA A 176 -33.28 -23.64 8.50
CA ALA A 176 -33.06 -24.53 7.37
C ALA A 176 -32.96 -25.97 7.86
N ASN A 177 -33.76 -26.87 7.26
CA ASN A 177 -33.71 -28.29 7.52
C ASN A 177 -33.09 -29.02 6.34
N TYR A 178 -31.87 -29.52 6.55
CA TYR A 178 -31.12 -30.29 5.56
C TYR A 178 -31.34 -31.81 5.68
N PHE A 179 -31.96 -32.31 6.76
CA PHE A 179 -32.21 -33.75 6.93
C PHE A 179 -32.98 -34.43 5.77
N PRO A 180 -33.88 -33.76 5.01
CA PRO A 180 -34.52 -34.39 3.86
C PRO A 180 -33.55 -34.89 2.77
N THR A 181 -32.33 -34.34 2.67
CA THR A 181 -31.35 -34.77 1.67
C THR A 181 -30.81 -36.17 1.95
N THR A 182 -30.99 -36.71 3.16
CA THR A 182 -30.56 -38.07 3.53
C THR A 182 -31.67 -39.11 3.35
N LYS A 183 -32.87 -38.71 2.89
CA LYS A 183 -33.97 -39.63 2.59
C LYS A 183 -33.66 -40.50 1.37
N ASN A 184 -34.40 -41.60 1.23
CA ASN A 184 -34.45 -42.41 0.02
C ASN A 184 -35.89 -42.46 -0.51
N PRO A 185 -36.20 -41.80 -1.66
CA PRO A 185 -35.29 -40.99 -2.47
C PRO A 185 -34.91 -39.65 -1.79
N PRO A 186 -33.75 -39.06 -2.12
CA PRO A 186 -33.35 -37.76 -1.59
C PRO A 186 -34.37 -36.66 -1.92
N GLU A 187 -34.72 -35.85 -0.93
CA GLU A 187 -35.57 -34.67 -1.09
C GLU A 187 -34.75 -33.39 -0.94
N ALA A 188 -35.22 -32.27 -1.51
CA ALA A 188 -34.58 -30.98 -1.34
C ALA A 188 -34.66 -30.47 0.12
N PRO A 189 -33.69 -29.64 0.58
CA PRO A 189 -33.76 -28.99 1.88
C PRO A 189 -35.03 -28.13 2.04
N ARG A 190 -35.53 -28.03 3.26
CA ARG A 190 -36.70 -27.19 3.59
C ARG A 190 -36.22 -25.90 4.26
N TYR A 191 -36.56 -24.76 3.67
CA TYR A 191 -36.24 -23.44 4.19
C TYR A 191 -37.48 -22.77 4.77
N PHE A 192 -37.31 -22.14 5.93
CA PHE A 192 -38.39 -21.46 6.65
C PHE A 192 -38.11 -19.96 6.64
N TRP A 193 -38.88 -19.24 5.83
CA TRP A 193 -38.69 -17.82 5.59
C TRP A 193 -39.51 -16.97 6.55
N ARG A 194 -38.98 -15.79 6.91
CA ARG A 194 -39.75 -14.74 7.58
C ARG A 194 -40.86 -14.29 6.62
N GLY A 195 -42.12 -14.40 7.05
CA GLY A 195 -43.28 -14.11 6.21
C GLY A 195 -43.73 -15.25 5.28
N GLY A 196 -43.16 -16.45 5.42
CA GLY A 196 -43.62 -17.66 4.73
C GLY A 196 -43.20 -17.80 3.26
N GLN A 197 -42.57 -16.78 2.67
CA GLN A 197 -42.06 -16.83 1.30
C GLN A 197 -40.60 -16.36 1.21
N PRO A 198 -39.82 -16.88 0.25
CA PRO A 198 -38.47 -16.39 0.00
C PRO A 198 -38.51 -14.91 -0.37
N PRO A 199 -37.52 -14.11 0.08
CA PRO A 199 -37.47 -12.70 -0.24
C PRO A 199 -37.35 -12.47 -1.76
N PRO A 200 -37.96 -11.41 -2.30
CA PRO A 200 -37.98 -11.08 -3.74
C PRO A 200 -36.61 -10.70 -4.25
#